data_AF-A0A811SP03-F1
#
_entry.id   AF-A0A811SP03-F1
#
_cell.length_a   1.000
_cell.length_b   1.000
_cell.length_c   1.000
_cell.angle_alpha   90.00
_cell.angle_beta   90.00
_cell.angle_gamma   90.00
#
_symmetry.space_group_name_H-M   'P 1'
#
loop_
_entity.id
_entity.type
_entity.pdbx_description
1 polymer ?
#
loop_
_entity_poly.entity_id
_entity_poly.type
_entity_poly.pdbx_seq_one_letter_code
_entity_poly.pdbx_strand_id
1 'polypeptide(L)'
;MHMQLLPEDFVLMFDRTDTGPSNISLPALAPCADTVDGADCTAHSVLLDVRSNVLHPYPLATNPWCSSGALLPNGTLHQTDGFSSGDLVARLFSPATGWFNLEYFPHADAAPPLTVFPFLDETTVPDAENNLYPFLHLLPDGTVFVFANDRAIVFDPYNRAPLRRLPPVPGGVPRNYPSSGSSVLLPLRPDAPAHAEVLVCAVRRGKRTTWRCGTARS
;
A
#
# COMPACT_ATOMS: atom_id res chain seq x y z
N MET A 1 3.87 7.72 7.33
CA MET A 1 2.46 7.71 7.78
C MET A 1 1.51 7.58 6.61
N HIS A 2 0.58 6.62 6.70
CA HIS A 2 -0.55 6.44 5.77
C HIS A 2 -1.85 6.36 6.59
N MET A 3 -2.96 6.81 6.01
CA MET A 3 -4.28 6.71 6.61
C MET A 3 -5.33 6.37 5.56
N GLN A 4 -6.28 5.51 5.92
CA GLN A 4 -7.35 5.08 5.04
C GLN A 4 -8.67 5.07 5.80
N LEU A 5 -9.68 5.74 5.24
CA LEU A 5 -11.08 5.57 5.66
C LEU A 5 -11.58 4.22 5.17
N LEU A 6 -12.21 3.46 6.05
CA LEU A 6 -12.69 2.11 5.83
C LEU A 6 -14.22 2.06 5.98
N PRO A 7 -14.87 0.97 5.54
CA PRO A 7 -16.27 0.74 5.86
C PRO A 7 -16.53 0.81 7.37
N GLU A 8 -17.79 1.05 7.73
CA GLU A 8 -18.25 1.12 9.13
C GLU A 8 -17.65 2.27 9.96
N ASP A 9 -17.25 3.35 9.29
CA ASP A 9 -16.75 4.59 9.91
C ASP A 9 -15.47 4.40 10.73
N PHE A 10 -14.57 3.54 10.24
CA PHE A 10 -13.24 3.39 10.82
C PHE A 10 -12.18 4.10 9.99
N VAL A 11 -11.21 4.72 10.65
CA VAL A 11 -9.98 5.20 9.99
C VAL A 11 -8.80 4.41 10.52
N LEU A 12 -8.17 3.63 9.64
CA LEU A 12 -6.91 2.98 9.96
C LEU A 12 -5.76 3.95 9.67
N MET A 13 -4.90 4.16 10.66
CA MET A 13 -3.70 5.00 10.56
C MET A 13 -2.50 4.16 10.95
N PHE A 14 -1.43 4.22 10.18
CA PHE A 14 -0.20 3.53 10.52
C PHE A 14 1.04 4.30 10.09
N ASP A 15 2.11 4.05 10.82
CA ASP A 15 3.43 4.58 10.54
C ASP A 15 4.51 3.50 10.69
N ARG A 16 5.75 3.89 10.40
CA ARG A 16 6.91 3.04 10.54
C ARG A 16 7.09 2.52 11.96
N THR A 17 7.63 1.31 12.08
CA THR A 17 7.79 0.60 13.36
C THR A 17 9.17 0.75 13.99
N ASP A 18 10.08 1.50 13.36
CA ASP A 18 11.51 1.58 13.70
C ASP A 18 11.96 3.00 14.14
N THR A 19 11.01 3.88 14.50
CA THR A 19 11.29 5.21 15.07
C THR A 19 11.32 5.25 16.59
N GLY A 20 11.21 4.10 17.25
CA GLY A 20 11.09 3.98 18.71
C GLY A 20 9.64 4.01 19.20
N PRO A 21 9.42 3.85 20.50
CA PRO A 21 8.10 3.56 21.08
C PRO A 21 7.10 4.71 20.96
N SER A 22 5.83 4.36 20.73
CA SER A 22 4.68 5.26 20.75
C SER A 22 4.05 5.36 22.16
N ASN A 23 3.10 6.29 22.33
CA ASN A 23 2.39 6.47 23.60
C ASN A 23 1.18 5.53 23.78
N ILE A 24 0.97 4.59 22.86
CA ILE A 24 -0.17 3.66 22.87
C ILE A 24 0.42 2.25 22.95
N SER A 25 0.08 1.49 23.99
CA SER A 25 0.57 0.11 24.11
C SER A 25 -0.27 -0.87 23.29
N LEU A 26 0.39 -1.89 22.73
CA LEU A 26 -0.32 -3.03 22.15
C LEU A 26 -0.92 -3.93 23.25
N PRO A 27 -1.96 -4.71 22.95
CA PRO A 27 -2.46 -5.75 23.85
C PRO A 27 -1.35 -6.76 24.21
N ALA A 28 -1.36 -7.31 25.43
CA ALA A 28 -0.27 -8.14 25.96
C ALA A 28 0.07 -9.41 25.15
N LEU A 29 -0.83 -9.90 24.30
CA LEU A 29 -0.63 -11.06 23.43
C LEU A 29 -0.25 -10.68 21.99
N ALA A 30 -0.18 -9.39 21.68
CA ALA A 30 0.21 -8.92 20.37
C ALA A 30 1.72 -9.04 20.17
N PRO A 31 2.18 -9.40 18.97
CA PRO A 31 3.61 -9.43 18.67
C PRO A 31 4.20 -8.02 18.74
N CYS A 32 5.36 -7.91 19.38
CA CYS A 32 6.15 -6.68 19.42
C CYS A 32 7.05 -6.61 18.19
N ALA A 33 7.35 -5.40 17.73
CA ALA A 33 8.32 -5.22 16.65
C ALA A 33 9.74 -5.37 17.22
N ASP A 34 10.59 -6.17 16.57
CA ASP A 34 12.01 -6.24 16.91
C ASP A 34 12.72 -5.00 16.38
N THR A 35 13.31 -4.20 17.28
CA THR A 35 14.08 -3.00 16.92
C THR A 35 15.54 -3.13 17.37
N VAL A 36 16.39 -2.22 16.90
CA VAL A 36 17.82 -2.18 17.26
C VAL A 36 18.02 -2.00 18.78
N ASP A 37 17.08 -1.33 19.44
CA ASP A 37 17.13 -1.01 20.88
C ASP A 37 16.33 -2.02 21.76
N GLY A 38 15.79 -3.09 21.16
CA GLY A 38 15.00 -4.12 21.83
C GLY A 38 13.58 -4.28 21.26
N ALA A 39 12.75 -5.10 21.91
CA ALA A 39 11.37 -5.31 21.48
C ALA A 39 10.50 -4.07 21.78
N ASP A 40 9.87 -3.51 20.74
CA ASP A 40 8.90 -2.43 20.84
C ASP A 40 7.47 -2.98 20.82
N CYS A 41 6.82 -2.95 21.99
CA CYS A 41 5.45 -3.44 22.19
C CYS A 41 4.41 -2.31 22.15
N THR A 42 4.75 -1.18 21.54
CA THR A 42 3.83 -0.06 21.34
C THR A 42 3.20 -0.09 19.95
N ALA A 43 2.04 0.54 19.83
CA ALA A 43 1.23 0.54 18.64
C ALA A 43 1.76 1.58 17.65
N HIS A 44 2.20 1.11 16.49
CA HIS A 44 2.53 1.93 15.31
C HIS A 44 1.41 1.95 14.27
N SER A 45 0.28 1.34 14.63
CA SER A 45 -0.97 1.38 13.89
C SER A 45 -2.14 1.47 14.86
N VAL A 46 -3.14 2.24 14.47
CA VAL A 46 -4.36 2.45 15.25
C VAL A 46 -5.57 2.47 14.34
N LEU A 47 -6.68 1.93 14.86
CA LEU A 47 -7.99 2.07 14.26
C LEU A 47 -8.79 3.11 15.06
N LEU A 48 -9.12 4.22 14.43
CA LEU A 48 -10.05 5.20 14.97
C LEU A 48 -11.48 4.81 14.61
N ASP A 49 -12.31 4.55 15.61
CA ASP A 49 -13.77 4.55 15.45
C ASP A 49 -14.24 6.00 15.40
N VAL A 50 -14.69 6.47 14.23
CA VAL A 50 -15.11 7.87 14.04
C VAL A 50 -16.38 8.18 14.82
N ARG A 51 -17.26 7.18 15.05
CA ARG A 51 -18.55 7.39 15.74
C ARG A 51 -18.35 7.56 17.23
N SER A 52 -17.47 6.77 17.84
CA SER A 52 -17.16 6.86 19.27
C SER A 52 -15.96 7.74 19.60
N ASN A 53 -15.17 8.12 18.58
CA ASN A 53 -13.91 8.85 18.71
C ASN A 53 -12.89 8.11 19.62
N VAL A 54 -12.87 6.78 19.54
CA VAL A 54 -11.98 5.91 20.31
C VAL A 54 -10.89 5.34 19.40
N LEU A 55 -9.65 5.32 19.89
CA LEU A 55 -8.51 4.68 19.23
C LEU A 55 -8.33 3.26 19.77
N HIS A 56 -8.24 2.31 18.86
CA HIS A 56 -7.89 0.92 19.16
C HIS A 56 -6.47 0.65 18.65
N PRO A 57 -5.53 0.23 19.53
CA PRO A 57 -4.21 -0.18 19.09
C PRO A 57 -4.32 -1.37 18.15
N TYR A 58 -3.55 -1.34 17.06
CA TYR A 58 -3.52 -2.43 16.11
C TYR A 58 -2.07 -2.88 15.85
N PRO A 59 -1.75 -4.17 16.01
CA PRO A 59 -0.40 -4.67 15.73
C PRO A 59 -0.08 -4.69 14.23
N LEU A 60 1.14 -4.27 13.89
CA LEU A 60 1.74 -4.47 12.57
C LEU A 60 2.84 -5.51 12.70
N ALA A 61 2.87 -6.49 11.79
CA ALA A 61 3.93 -7.49 11.80
C ALA A 61 5.20 -7.01 11.08
N THR A 62 5.06 -6.14 10.08
CA THR A 62 6.16 -5.69 9.23
C THR A 62 6.10 -4.18 9.03
N ASN A 63 7.26 -3.56 8.80
CA ASN A 63 7.37 -2.10 8.77
C ASN A 63 6.72 -1.51 7.50
N PRO A 64 5.62 -0.76 7.62
CA PRO A 64 4.87 -0.24 6.47
C PRO A 64 5.46 1.08 5.95
N TRP A 65 6.63 1.50 6.41
CA TRP A 65 7.27 2.71 5.89
C TRP A 65 7.43 2.63 4.38
N CYS A 66 7.12 3.69 3.65
CA CYS A 66 7.13 3.70 2.18
C CYS A 66 6.11 2.80 1.47
N SER A 67 5.16 2.20 2.22
CA SER A 67 4.07 1.42 1.65
C SER A 67 2.95 2.29 1.07
N SER A 68 1.98 1.64 0.41
CA SER A 68 0.76 2.28 -0.09
C SER A 68 -0.40 1.29 -0.10
N GLY A 69 -1.65 1.75 -0.14
CA GLY A 69 -2.80 0.86 -0.14
C GLY A 69 -4.08 1.49 -0.68
N ALA A 70 -5.07 0.63 -0.99
CA ALA A 70 -6.41 1.00 -1.42
C ALA A 70 -7.45 -0.01 -0.95
N LEU A 71 -8.71 0.41 -0.81
CA LEU A 71 -9.84 -0.48 -0.50
C LEU A 71 -10.19 -1.38 -1.68
N LEU A 72 -10.45 -2.66 -1.43
CA LEU A 72 -11.09 -3.63 -2.33
C LEU A 72 -12.63 -3.48 -2.31
N PRO A 73 -13.39 -4.04 -3.28
CA PRO A 73 -14.84 -3.81 -3.36
C PRO A 73 -15.60 -4.35 -2.16
N ASN A 74 -15.04 -5.38 -1.52
CA ASN A 74 -15.56 -5.96 -0.29
C ASN A 74 -15.20 -5.16 0.97
N GLY A 75 -14.53 -4.01 0.83
CA GLY A 75 -14.17 -3.14 1.95
C GLY A 75 -12.86 -3.50 2.65
N THR A 76 -12.12 -4.49 2.16
CA THR A 76 -10.79 -4.83 2.67
C THR A 76 -9.74 -3.87 2.13
N LEU A 77 -8.95 -3.21 2.97
CA LEU A 77 -7.76 -2.49 2.56
C LEU A 77 -6.68 -3.47 2.07
N HIS A 78 -6.21 -3.27 0.84
CA HIS A 78 -5.02 -3.90 0.29
C HIS A 78 -3.85 -2.92 0.32
N GLN A 79 -2.87 -3.19 1.15
CA GLN A 79 -1.63 -2.43 1.27
C GLN A 79 -0.45 -3.25 0.72
N THR A 80 0.47 -2.61 0.02
CA THR A 80 1.67 -3.23 -0.55
C THR A 80 2.91 -2.45 -0.20
N ASP A 81 4.04 -3.15 -0.22
CA ASP A 81 5.39 -2.65 0.00
C ASP A 81 5.66 -2.23 1.45
N GLY A 82 6.85 -1.74 1.73
CA GLY A 82 7.29 -1.38 3.07
C GLY A 82 8.80 -1.13 3.11
N PHE A 83 9.38 -1.14 4.31
CA PHE A 83 10.82 -0.99 4.49
C PHE A 83 11.39 -2.17 5.27
N SER A 84 12.58 -2.66 4.90
CA SER A 84 13.24 -3.77 5.60
C SER A 84 12.31 -4.99 5.71
N SER A 85 11.78 -5.31 6.89
CA SER A 85 10.83 -6.42 7.09
C SER A 85 9.54 -6.28 6.28
N GLY A 86 9.19 -5.06 5.87
CA GLY A 86 8.01 -4.79 5.04
C GLY A 86 8.24 -4.72 3.54
N ASP A 87 9.48 -4.82 3.08
CA ASP A 87 9.82 -4.75 1.66
C ASP A 87 9.16 -5.90 0.88
N LEU A 88 8.55 -5.59 -0.26
CA LEU A 88 7.81 -6.54 -1.10
C LEU A 88 6.62 -7.26 -0.42
N VAL A 89 6.14 -6.76 0.73
CA VAL A 89 5.03 -7.37 1.49
C VAL A 89 3.67 -6.86 1.01
N ALA A 90 2.70 -7.76 0.87
CA ALA A 90 1.28 -7.41 0.71
C ALA A 90 0.50 -7.71 2.01
N ARG A 91 -0.30 -6.75 2.47
CA ARG A 91 -1.11 -6.84 3.69
C ARG A 91 -2.57 -6.55 3.37
N LEU A 92 -3.48 -7.32 3.98
CA LEU A 92 -4.92 -7.13 3.82
C LEU A 92 -5.55 -6.83 5.20
N PHE A 93 -6.39 -5.81 5.26
CA PHE A 93 -7.11 -5.43 6.47
C PHE A 93 -8.60 -5.29 6.20
N SER A 94 -9.49 -5.90 6.99
CA SER A 94 -10.88 -5.44 7.04
C SER A 94 -11.39 -5.24 8.47
N PRO A 95 -12.20 -4.20 8.73
CA PRO A 95 -12.71 -3.93 10.07
C PRO A 95 -13.46 -5.10 10.71
N ALA A 96 -14.20 -5.88 9.92
CA ALA A 96 -15.07 -6.95 10.41
C ALA A 96 -14.30 -8.14 11.01
N THR A 97 -13.08 -8.38 10.52
CA THR A 97 -12.29 -9.56 10.88
C THR A 97 -10.86 -9.19 11.32
N GLY A 98 -10.51 -7.90 11.35
CA GLY A 98 -9.17 -7.37 11.66
C GLY A 98 -8.20 -7.40 10.47
N TRP A 99 -6.89 -7.36 10.76
CA TRP A 99 -5.86 -7.70 9.77
C TRP A 99 -5.88 -9.21 9.61
N PHE A 100 -6.21 -9.63 8.40
CA PHE A 100 -5.85 -10.94 7.87
C PHE A 100 -5.00 -10.64 6.67
N ASN A 101 -3.83 -10.09 6.95
CA ASN A 101 -2.60 -10.69 6.51
C ASN A 101 -2.84 -11.89 5.58
N LEU A 102 -2.72 -11.65 4.28
CA LEU A 102 -1.96 -12.57 3.46
C LEU A 102 -0.46 -12.44 3.82
N GLU A 103 -0.18 -12.59 5.11
CA GLU A 103 1.12 -12.54 5.75
C GLU A 103 1.12 -13.81 6.60
N TYR A 104 1.57 -14.91 6.01
CA TYR A 104 1.96 -16.03 6.85
C TYR A 104 3.22 -15.56 7.58
N PHE A 105 3.10 -15.26 8.88
CA PHE A 105 4.05 -15.65 9.93
C PHE A 105 3.58 -15.16 11.32
N PRO A 106 3.49 -16.07 12.29
CA PRO A 106 4.30 -15.95 13.49
C PRO A 106 5.41 -17.00 13.50
N HIS A 107 6.56 -16.68 14.09
CA HIS A 107 7.69 -17.59 14.23
C HIS A 107 7.32 -18.82 15.08
N ALA A 108 7.12 -19.96 14.41
CA ALA A 108 7.33 -21.29 14.95
C ALA A 108 7.72 -22.23 13.79
N ASP A 109 9.02 -22.53 13.71
CA ASP A 109 9.77 -23.61 13.01
C ASP A 109 9.35 -24.16 11.62
N ALA A 110 8.29 -23.69 10.97
CA ALA A 110 7.96 -24.08 9.59
C ALA A 110 7.19 -22.98 8.86
N ALA A 111 7.93 -22.24 8.04
CA ALA A 111 7.47 -21.13 7.25
C ALA A 111 6.64 -21.47 6.03
N PRO A 112 5.40 -20.97 5.89
CA PRO A 112 4.82 -20.80 4.57
C PRO A 112 5.63 -19.72 3.82
N PRO A 113 5.93 -19.91 2.54
CA PRO A 113 6.75 -18.98 1.77
C PRO A 113 6.09 -17.61 1.64
N LEU A 114 6.89 -16.55 1.73
CA LEU A 114 6.49 -15.17 1.44
C LEU A 114 5.80 -15.11 0.07
N THR A 115 4.63 -14.46 0.00
CA THR A 115 4.00 -14.16 -1.29
C THR A 115 4.70 -12.93 -1.86
N VAL A 116 5.73 -13.16 -2.66
CA VAL A 116 6.46 -12.10 -3.37
C VAL A 116 5.51 -11.44 -4.37
N PHE A 117 5.57 -10.12 -4.46
CA PHE A 117 4.87 -9.35 -5.49
C PHE A 117 5.87 -8.94 -6.59
N PRO A 118 6.06 -9.75 -7.65
CA PRO A 118 7.20 -9.61 -8.57
C PRO A 118 7.20 -8.29 -9.34
N PHE A 119 6.04 -7.64 -9.45
CA PHE A 119 5.91 -6.35 -10.12
C PHE A 119 6.79 -5.28 -9.47
N LEU A 120 6.94 -5.27 -8.15
CA LEU A 120 7.79 -4.27 -7.48
C LEU A 120 9.27 -4.48 -7.86
N ASP A 121 9.74 -5.73 -7.89
CA ASP A 121 11.08 -6.09 -8.35
C ASP A 121 11.30 -5.71 -9.83
N GLU A 122 10.32 -5.99 -10.71
CA GLU A 122 10.36 -5.60 -12.13
C GLU A 122 10.47 -4.08 -12.35
N THR A 123 10.01 -3.28 -11.39
CA THR A 123 10.03 -1.81 -11.45
C THR A 123 11.19 -1.18 -10.70
N THR A 124 11.95 -1.96 -9.93
CA THR A 124 13.18 -1.53 -9.27
C THR A 124 14.25 -1.25 -10.32
N VAL A 125 14.92 -0.09 -10.20
CA VAL A 125 16.21 0.10 -10.88
C VAL A 125 17.31 -0.08 -9.83
N PRO A 126 18.34 -0.90 -10.11
CA PRO A 126 19.46 -1.08 -9.18
C PRO A 126 20.04 0.26 -8.74
N ASP A 127 20.30 0.38 -7.43
CA ASP A 127 20.85 1.58 -6.79
C ASP A 127 19.99 2.86 -6.93
N ALA A 128 18.72 2.71 -7.31
CA ALA A 128 17.75 3.79 -7.35
C ALA A 128 16.49 3.41 -6.57
N GLU A 129 16.27 4.06 -5.43
CA GLU A 129 15.00 4.00 -4.70
C GLU A 129 13.91 4.71 -5.51
N ASN A 130 13.24 4.01 -6.44
CA ASN A 130 12.34 4.64 -7.41
C ASN A 130 10.97 3.96 -7.61
N ASN A 131 10.69 2.92 -6.82
CA ASN A 131 9.43 2.18 -6.84
C ASN A 131 8.64 2.29 -5.52
N LEU A 132 9.20 2.95 -4.50
CA LEU A 132 8.54 3.23 -3.21
C LEU A 132 7.25 4.05 -3.37
N TYR A 133 6.30 3.86 -2.45
CA TYR A 133 4.96 4.47 -2.49
C TYR A 133 4.21 4.19 -3.81
N PRO A 134 3.98 2.92 -4.18
CA PRO A 134 3.24 2.59 -5.38
C PRO A 134 1.80 3.13 -5.32
N PHE A 135 1.24 3.56 -6.45
CA PHE A 135 -0.15 4.01 -6.48
C PHE A 135 -1.10 2.84 -6.69
N LEU A 136 -2.08 2.71 -5.79
CA LEU A 136 -3.11 1.69 -5.87
C LEU A 136 -4.48 2.34 -6.04
N HIS A 137 -5.26 1.87 -7.01
CA HIS A 137 -6.66 2.25 -7.20
C HIS A 137 -7.50 1.00 -7.45
N LEU A 138 -8.59 0.85 -6.72
CA LEU A 138 -9.56 -0.19 -7.01
C LEU A 138 -10.34 0.13 -8.28
N LEU A 139 -10.45 -0.85 -9.17
CA LEU A 139 -11.22 -0.76 -10.39
C LEU A 139 -12.65 -1.32 -10.20
N PRO A 140 -13.62 -0.88 -11.03
CA PRO A 140 -15.02 -1.28 -10.89
C PRO A 140 -15.30 -2.78 -10.99
N ASP A 141 -14.41 -3.51 -11.66
CA ASP A 141 -14.50 -4.97 -11.85
C ASP A 141 -13.91 -5.78 -10.68
N GLY A 142 -13.39 -5.10 -9.65
CA GLY A 142 -12.79 -5.70 -8.47
C GLY A 142 -11.30 -5.99 -8.58
N THR A 143 -10.68 -5.64 -9.70
CA THR A 143 -9.22 -5.69 -9.87
C THR A 143 -8.57 -4.42 -9.32
N VAL A 144 -7.25 -4.46 -9.11
CA VAL A 144 -6.50 -3.31 -8.56
C VAL A 144 -5.53 -2.80 -9.61
N PHE A 145 -5.63 -1.52 -9.94
CA PHE A 145 -4.58 -0.82 -10.67
C PHE A 145 -3.41 -0.58 -9.72
N VAL A 146 -2.22 -1.02 -10.10
CA VAL A 146 -0.98 -0.81 -9.35
C VAL A 146 0.02 -0.12 -10.26
N PHE A 147 0.58 1.01 -9.82
CA PHE A 147 1.60 1.76 -10.53
C PHE A 147 2.84 1.95 -9.66
N ALA A 148 4.01 1.62 -10.20
CA ALA A 148 5.30 1.81 -9.54
C ALA A 148 6.35 2.23 -10.56
N ASN A 149 7.23 3.16 -10.16
CA ASN A 149 8.22 3.82 -10.99
C ASN A 149 7.58 4.49 -12.22
N ASP A 150 7.65 3.86 -13.38
CA ASP A 150 7.09 4.33 -14.65
C ASP A 150 6.13 3.33 -15.29
N ARG A 151 5.76 2.25 -14.59
CA ARG A 151 4.94 1.15 -15.11
C ARG A 151 3.68 0.94 -14.29
N ALA A 152 2.69 0.30 -14.90
CA ALA A 152 1.48 -0.13 -14.22
C ALA A 152 1.03 -1.52 -14.64
N ILE A 153 0.29 -2.17 -13.73
CA ILE A 153 -0.44 -3.40 -13.97
C ILE A 153 -1.88 -3.29 -13.48
N VAL A 154 -2.73 -4.14 -14.03
CA VAL A 154 -4.01 -4.53 -13.43
C VAL A 154 -3.79 -5.87 -12.76
N PHE A 155 -4.00 -5.90 -11.45
CA PHE A 155 -3.73 -7.04 -10.58
C PHE A 155 -5.04 -7.66 -10.08
N ASP A 156 -5.12 -8.99 -10.11
CA ASP A 156 -6.20 -9.74 -9.46
C ASP A 156 -5.78 -10.08 -8.03
N PRO A 157 -6.39 -9.43 -7.01
CA PRO A 157 -6.03 -9.67 -5.62
C PRO A 157 -6.46 -11.05 -5.11
N TYR A 158 -7.42 -11.70 -5.76
CA TYR A 158 -7.93 -13.01 -5.34
C TYR A 158 -7.09 -14.15 -5.93
N ASN A 159 -6.75 -14.05 -7.22
CA ASN A 159 -5.90 -15.03 -7.90
C ASN A 159 -4.40 -14.74 -7.76
N ARG A 160 -4.03 -13.63 -7.11
CA ARG A 160 -2.65 -13.21 -6.83
C ARG A 160 -1.77 -13.12 -8.08
N ALA A 161 -2.36 -12.69 -9.19
CA ALA A 161 -1.68 -12.65 -10.49
C ALA A 161 -1.89 -11.30 -11.20
N PRO A 162 -0.87 -10.77 -11.88
CA PRO A 162 -1.08 -9.65 -12.79
C PRO A 162 -1.93 -10.13 -13.97
N LEU A 163 -3.13 -9.56 -14.12
CA LEU A 163 -4.00 -9.84 -15.25
C LEU A 163 -3.49 -9.18 -16.53
N ARG A 164 -2.94 -7.97 -16.39
CA ARG A 164 -2.49 -7.19 -17.54
C ARG A 164 -1.40 -6.21 -17.17
N ARG A 165 -0.37 -6.10 -18.01
CA ARG A 165 0.61 -5.01 -17.97
C ARG A 165 0.12 -3.86 -18.86
N LEU A 166 0.19 -2.64 -18.34
CA LEU A 166 -0.15 -1.44 -19.10
C LEU A 166 1.10 -0.86 -19.75
N PRO A 167 0.98 -0.11 -20.86
CA PRO A 167 2.12 0.56 -21.47
C PRO A 167 2.84 1.46 -20.45
N PRO A 168 4.18 1.45 -20.43
CA PRO A 168 4.95 2.32 -19.53
C PRO A 168 4.68 3.79 -19.85
N VAL A 169 4.72 4.63 -18.83
CA VAL A 169 4.59 6.08 -18.98
C VAL A 169 5.79 6.59 -19.79
N PRO A 170 5.54 7.33 -20.90
CA PRO A 170 6.63 7.79 -21.75
C PRO A 170 7.67 8.63 -21.02
N GLY A 171 8.93 8.40 -21.37
CA GLY A 171 10.08 9.18 -20.91
C GLY A 171 10.94 8.52 -19.85
N GLY A 172 10.58 7.35 -19.32
CA GLY A 172 11.44 6.56 -18.43
C GLY A 172 11.81 7.29 -17.14
N VAL A 173 10.90 8.12 -16.62
CA VAL A 173 11.11 8.90 -15.40
C VAL A 173 10.08 8.46 -14.37
N PRO A 174 10.49 8.12 -13.13
CA PRO A 174 9.56 7.72 -12.08
C PRO A 174 8.49 8.77 -11.85
N ARG A 175 7.27 8.32 -11.53
CA ARG A 175 6.14 9.19 -11.19
C ARG A 175 5.71 9.07 -9.73
N ASN A 176 6.02 8.00 -9.02
CA ASN A 176 5.94 7.93 -7.57
C ASN A 176 7.26 8.39 -6.94
N TYR A 177 7.73 7.78 -5.86
CA TYR A 177 8.99 8.17 -5.24
C TYR A 177 10.18 8.00 -6.21
N PRO A 178 11.18 8.91 -6.22
CA PRO A 178 11.33 10.13 -5.41
C PRO A 178 10.66 11.37 -6.04
N SER A 179 10.02 11.23 -7.21
CA SER A 179 9.41 12.35 -7.95
C SER A 179 8.22 13.02 -7.23
N SER A 180 7.79 12.48 -6.08
CA SER A 180 6.67 12.99 -5.27
C SER A 180 5.41 13.24 -6.09
N GLY A 181 5.16 12.40 -7.11
CA GLY A 181 3.92 12.50 -7.86
C GLY A 181 2.73 11.99 -7.09
N SER A 182 1.57 12.14 -7.71
CA SER A 182 0.28 11.74 -7.16
C SER A 182 -0.55 11.09 -8.26
N SER A 183 -1.58 10.35 -7.86
CA SER A 183 -2.52 9.76 -8.77
C SER A 183 -3.94 9.84 -8.23
N VAL A 184 -4.90 9.80 -9.16
CA VAL A 184 -6.32 9.81 -8.84
C VAL A 184 -7.08 8.97 -9.86
N LEU A 185 -7.99 8.12 -9.37
CA LEU A 185 -9.00 7.49 -10.20
C LEU A 185 -10.00 8.57 -10.64
N LEU A 186 -10.12 8.78 -11.95
CA LEU A 186 -11.06 9.73 -12.52
C LEU A 186 -12.51 9.25 -12.31
N PRO A 187 -13.49 10.18 -12.31
CA PRO A 187 -14.88 9.83 -12.03
C PRO A 187 -15.38 8.68 -12.92
N LEU A 188 -15.97 7.68 -12.28
CA LEU A 188 -16.63 6.58 -12.99
C LEU A 188 -17.86 7.13 -13.71
N ARG A 189 -18.04 6.64 -14.93
CA ARG A 189 -19.10 7.09 -15.84
C ARG A 189 -20.32 6.17 -15.71
N PRO A 190 -21.51 6.66 -15.35
CA PRO A 190 -22.70 5.82 -15.25
C PRO A 190 -23.08 5.12 -16.58
N ASP A 191 -22.78 5.76 -17.72
CA ASP A 191 -22.98 5.23 -19.06
C ASP A 191 -21.92 4.18 -19.48
N ALA A 192 -20.83 4.06 -18.72
CA ALA A 192 -19.77 3.08 -18.93
C ALA A 192 -19.15 2.64 -17.60
N PRO A 193 -19.91 1.89 -16.76
CA PRO A 193 -19.51 1.60 -15.37
C PRO A 193 -18.27 0.71 -15.25
N ALA A 194 -17.92 -0.02 -16.32
CA ALA A 194 -16.71 -0.83 -16.40
C ALA A 194 -15.47 -0.04 -16.85
N HIS A 195 -15.61 1.22 -17.25
CA HIS A 195 -14.52 2.03 -17.76
C HIS A 195 -13.93 2.92 -16.66
N ALA A 196 -12.71 2.61 -16.24
CA ALA A 196 -11.93 3.36 -15.29
C ALA A 196 -10.70 4.01 -15.95
N GLU A 197 -10.43 5.26 -15.58
CA GLU A 197 -9.20 5.97 -15.99
C GLU A 197 -8.46 6.44 -14.75
N VAL A 198 -7.17 6.13 -14.65
CA VAL A 198 -6.31 6.65 -13.58
C VAL A 198 -5.39 7.71 -14.14
N LEU A 199 -5.47 8.92 -13.56
CA LEU A 199 -4.56 10.02 -13.85
C LEU A 199 -3.35 9.93 -12.93
N VAL A 200 -2.15 9.81 -13.50
CA VAL A 200 -0.88 9.85 -12.76
C VAL A 200 -0.12 11.10 -13.18
N CYS A 201 0.23 11.95 -12.22
CA CYS A 201 0.96 13.19 -12.44
C CYS A 201 2.17 13.26 -11.52
N ALA A 202 3.34 13.57 -12.07
CA ALA A 202 4.50 13.86 -11.24
C ALA A 202 5.30 15.04 -11.74
N VAL A 203 6.16 15.53 -10.86
CA VAL A 203 7.11 16.58 -11.17
C VAL A 203 8.35 15.94 -11.79
N ARG A 204 8.71 16.37 -13.00
CA ARG A 204 10.04 16.08 -13.54
C ARG A 204 11.02 17.14 -13.02
N ARG A 205 12.01 16.74 -12.22
CA ARG A 205 13.15 17.62 -11.89
C ARG A 205 14.02 17.83 -13.14
N GLY A 206 14.31 19.10 -13.46
CA GLY A 206 15.13 19.58 -14.57
C GLY A 206 15.40 21.08 -14.40
N LYS A 207 15.95 21.78 -15.41
CA LYS A 207 16.22 23.24 -15.32
C LYS A 207 14.96 24.11 -15.10
N ARG A 208 13.75 23.56 -15.31
CA ARG A 208 12.45 24.11 -14.90
C ARG A 208 11.51 22.98 -14.48
N THR A 209 10.73 23.22 -13.44
CA THR A 209 9.66 22.33 -12.97
C THR A 209 8.54 22.27 -14.01
N THR A 210 8.22 21.08 -14.54
CA THR A 210 7.09 20.88 -15.46
C THR A 210 6.23 19.71 -15.00
N TRP A 211 4.92 19.92 -14.89
CA TRP A 211 3.92 18.88 -14.67
C TRP A 211 3.82 17.99 -15.90
N ARG A 212 3.86 16.67 -15.73
CA ARG A 212 3.51 15.70 -16.78
C ARG A 212 2.51 14.70 -16.23
N CYS A 213 1.36 14.65 -16.88
CA CYS A 213 0.27 13.76 -16.54
C CYS A 213 0.05 12.75 -17.66
N GLY A 214 -0.32 11.52 -17.30
CA GLY A 214 -0.77 10.49 -18.22
C GLY A 214 -1.99 9.79 -17.65
N THR A 215 -2.89 9.33 -18.53
CA THR A 215 -4.05 8.52 -18.15
C THR A 215 -3.82 7.08 -18.57
N ALA A 216 -4.05 6.14 -17.67
CA ALA A 216 -4.10 4.72 -17.98
C ALA A 216 -5.56 4.25 -18.01
N ARG A 217 -5.96 3.56 -19.08
CA ARG A 217 -7.32 3.02 -19.26
C ARG A 217 -7.38 1.55 -18.85
N SER A 218 -8.40 1.18 -18.08
CA SER A 218 -8.80 -0.21 -17.83
C SER A 218 -9.42 -0.83 -19.09
#